data_AF-A9WRW1-F1
#
_entry.id   AF-A9WRW1-F1
#
_cell.length_a   1.000
_cell.length_b   1.000
_cell.length_c   1.000
_cell.angle_alpha   90.00
_cell.angle_beta   90.00
_cell.angle_gamma   90.00
#
_symmetry.space_group_name_H-M   'P 1'
#
loop_
_entity.id
_entity.type
_entity.pdbx_description
1 polymer ?
#
loop_
_entity_poly.entity_id
_entity_poly.type
_entity_poly.pdbx_seq_one_letter_code
_entity_poly.pdbx_strand_id
1 'polypeptide(L)'
;MKLEDWQWRADCINELRALGVAGSKIGTALNETDQFCQDSGEWHQKTFGDPAEYARGLGLSPDEIKLWTSMVNAMPLTLQILGFWILFPSALNLLSPGKVTVQWFWLLIPVTYFVATLINGDYFKQKRLRVAKIWIKAAAFVVIIVAIIVIGAQLSQDPRSSIQAPASLLLALGLALGLAGSVWAQFGLAPIEPVYSPHDTPKEYLTAELGKQWQTRLRNWGFTAASLIFLAICAVFLWRY
;
A
#
# COMPACT_ATOMS: atom_id res chain seq x y z
N MET A 1 -33.13 19.54 -9.35
CA MET A 1 -31.84 19.92 -9.96
C MET A 1 -32.04 19.95 -11.47
N LYS A 2 -31.69 21.04 -12.15
CA LYS A 2 -31.81 21.13 -13.62
C LYS A 2 -30.69 20.31 -14.28
N LEU A 3 -30.95 19.74 -15.46
CA LEU A 3 -29.97 18.95 -16.21
C LEU A 3 -28.64 19.71 -16.45
N GLU A 4 -28.73 21.02 -16.70
CA GLU A 4 -27.58 21.91 -16.95
C GLU A 4 -26.64 21.99 -15.73
N ASP A 5 -27.20 21.95 -14.53
CA ASP A 5 -26.48 22.04 -13.26
C ASP A 5 -25.65 20.77 -12.98
N TRP A 6 -26.23 19.62 -13.33
CA TRP A 6 -25.54 18.34 -13.21
C TRP A 6 -24.38 18.24 -14.21
N GLN A 7 -24.60 18.72 -15.44
CA GLN A 7 -23.58 18.71 -16.49
C GLN A 7 -22.40 19.61 -16.09
N TRP A 8 -22.67 20.81 -15.59
CA TRP A 8 -21.63 21.73 -15.10
C TRP A 8 -20.77 21.07 -14.01
N ARG A 9 -21.39 20.42 -13.01
CA ARG A 9 -20.66 19.70 -11.96
C ARG A 9 -19.82 18.56 -12.52
N ALA A 10 -20.38 17.75 -13.41
CA ALA A 10 -19.66 16.62 -14.00
C ALA A 10 -18.40 17.08 -14.75
N ASP A 11 -18.52 18.17 -15.51
CA ASP A 11 -17.42 18.75 -16.28
C ASP A 11 -16.35 19.38 -15.36
N CYS A 12 -16.78 20.08 -14.29
CA CYS A 12 -15.88 20.63 -13.27
C CYS A 12 -15.12 19.52 -12.52
N ILE A 13 -15.80 18.42 -12.14
CA ILE A 13 -15.17 17.24 -11.53
C ILE A 13 -14.11 16.64 -12.46
N ASN A 14 -14.44 16.52 -13.75
CA ASN A 14 -13.52 15.94 -14.74
C ASN A 14 -12.26 16.80 -14.89
N GLU A 15 -12.39 18.12 -14.96
CA GLU A 15 -11.25 19.03 -15.05
C GLU A 15 -10.40 19.00 -13.78
N LEU A 16 -11.00 19.10 -12.58
CA LEU A 16 -10.26 19.01 -11.32
C LEU A 16 -9.53 17.67 -11.16
N ARG A 17 -10.12 16.57 -11.63
CA ARG A 17 -9.44 15.26 -11.70
C ARG A 17 -8.32 15.22 -12.72
N ALA A 18 -8.46 15.92 -13.85
CA ALA A 18 -7.40 16.06 -14.85
C ALA A 18 -6.21 16.85 -14.28
N LEU A 19 -6.47 17.87 -13.48
CA LEU A 19 -5.48 18.64 -12.71
C LEU A 19 -4.88 17.84 -11.54
N GLY A 20 -5.43 16.68 -11.21
CA GLY A 20 -4.89 15.80 -10.16
C GLY A 20 -5.23 16.24 -8.74
N VAL A 21 -6.29 17.03 -8.57
CA VAL A 21 -6.83 17.45 -7.27
C VAL A 21 -7.47 16.25 -6.56
N ALA A 22 -7.30 16.14 -5.25
CA ALA A 22 -7.91 15.06 -4.47
C ALA A 22 -9.43 15.19 -4.35
N GLY A 23 -10.10 14.03 -4.28
CA GLY A 23 -11.56 13.95 -4.22
C GLY A 23 -12.19 14.71 -3.05
N SER A 24 -11.52 14.77 -1.88
CA SER A 24 -11.98 15.56 -0.73
C SER A 24 -12.03 17.06 -1.05
N LYS A 25 -10.96 17.60 -1.65
CA LYS A 25 -10.89 19.00 -2.10
C LYS A 25 -11.90 19.31 -3.20
N ILE A 26 -12.11 18.37 -4.14
CA ILE A 26 -13.17 18.48 -5.16
C ILE A 26 -14.54 18.57 -4.48
N GLY A 27 -14.80 17.69 -3.51
CA GLY A 27 -16.05 17.68 -2.76
C GLY A 27 -16.29 18.98 -2.00
N THR A 28 -15.27 19.50 -1.31
CA THR A 28 -15.34 20.80 -0.62
C THR A 28 -15.63 21.94 -1.59
N ALA A 29 -14.89 22.04 -2.69
CA ALA A 29 -15.08 23.10 -3.68
C ALA A 29 -16.48 23.06 -4.32
N LEU A 30 -16.99 21.86 -4.63
CA LEU A 30 -18.35 21.72 -5.16
C LEU A 30 -19.40 22.06 -4.10
N ASN A 31 -19.22 21.60 -2.86
CA ASN A 31 -20.15 21.90 -1.78
C ASN A 31 -20.26 23.41 -1.52
N GLU A 32 -19.15 24.15 -1.60
CA GLU A 32 -19.15 25.61 -1.51
C GLU A 32 -19.94 26.25 -2.66
N THR A 33 -19.73 25.81 -3.91
CA THR A 33 -20.51 26.33 -5.05
C THR A 33 -21.99 25.98 -4.95
N ASP A 34 -22.31 24.79 -4.44
CA ASP A 34 -23.67 24.30 -4.25
C ASP A 34 -24.41 25.10 -3.19
N GLN A 35 -23.73 25.37 -2.08
CA GLN A 35 -24.28 26.18 -1.00
C GLN A 35 -24.53 27.61 -1.47
N PHE A 36 -23.61 28.20 -2.25
CA PHE A 36 -23.83 29.52 -2.85
C PHE A 36 -25.03 29.54 -3.79
N CYS A 37 -25.17 28.55 -4.70
CA CYS A 37 -26.32 28.47 -5.61
C CYS A 37 -27.65 28.26 -4.84
N GLN A 38 -27.62 27.49 -3.76
CA GLN A 38 -28.79 27.32 -2.88
C GLN A 38 -29.19 28.63 -2.20
N ASP A 39 -28.23 29.39 -1.69
CA ASP A 39 -28.47 30.65 -0.97
C ASP A 39 -28.89 31.79 -1.92
N SER A 40 -28.30 31.85 -3.11
CA SER A 40 -28.56 32.89 -4.12
C SER A 40 -29.77 32.61 -5.01
N GLY A 41 -30.19 31.35 -5.11
CA GLY A 41 -31.20 30.90 -6.08
C GLY A 41 -30.73 30.94 -7.54
N GLU A 42 -29.44 31.16 -7.79
CA GLU A 42 -28.84 31.14 -9.12
C GLU A 42 -28.27 29.76 -9.49
N TRP A 43 -27.97 29.56 -10.77
CA TRP A 43 -27.44 28.29 -11.32
C TRP A 43 -25.93 28.37 -11.53
N HIS A 44 -25.21 27.25 -11.41
CA HIS A 44 -23.74 27.25 -11.42
C HIS A 44 -23.15 27.90 -12.67
N GLN A 45 -23.70 27.62 -13.86
CA GLN A 45 -23.17 28.19 -15.09
C GLN A 45 -23.36 29.71 -15.22
N LYS A 46 -24.42 30.25 -14.60
CA LYS A 46 -24.67 31.70 -14.60
C LYS A 46 -23.75 32.41 -13.61
N THR A 47 -23.49 31.79 -12.46
CA THR A 47 -22.70 32.37 -11.37
C THR A 47 -21.20 32.20 -11.57
N PHE A 48 -20.76 31.00 -11.93
CA PHE A 48 -19.36 30.58 -11.96
C PHE A 48 -18.82 30.43 -13.38
N GLY A 49 -19.66 30.54 -14.41
CA GLY A 49 -19.25 30.52 -15.81
C GLY A 49 -18.86 29.12 -16.30
N ASP A 50 -17.82 29.04 -17.12
CA ASP A 50 -17.33 27.77 -17.67
C ASP A 50 -16.70 26.89 -16.57
N PRO A 51 -17.09 25.61 -16.46
CA PRO A 51 -16.61 24.73 -15.40
C PRO A 51 -15.10 24.46 -15.47
N ALA A 52 -14.50 24.44 -16.67
CA ALA A 52 -13.07 24.20 -16.82
C ALA A 52 -12.26 25.45 -16.48
N GLU A 53 -12.72 26.63 -16.84
CA GLU A 53 -12.13 27.90 -16.42
C GLU A 53 -12.24 28.09 -14.90
N TYR A 54 -13.40 27.79 -14.31
CA TYR A 54 -13.57 27.81 -12.85
C TYR A 54 -12.60 26.85 -12.15
N ALA A 55 -12.53 25.59 -12.61
CA ALA A 55 -11.63 24.59 -12.05
C ALA A 55 -10.15 24.99 -12.13
N ARG A 56 -9.72 25.60 -13.24
CA ARG A 56 -8.36 26.14 -13.38
C ARG A 56 -8.13 27.39 -12.52
N GLY A 57 -9.16 28.23 -12.39
CA GLY A 57 -9.14 29.45 -11.58
C GLY A 57 -9.09 29.21 -10.07
N LEU A 58 -9.57 28.05 -9.60
CA LEU A 58 -9.49 27.64 -8.19
C LEU A 58 -8.05 27.52 -7.66
N GLY A 59 -7.05 27.37 -8.55
CA GLY A 59 -5.64 27.29 -8.16
C GLY A 59 -5.32 26.11 -7.23
N LEU A 60 -6.18 25.10 -7.18
CA LEU A 60 -5.99 23.93 -6.33
C LEU A 60 -4.79 23.15 -6.84
N SER A 61 -3.74 23.09 -6.03
CA SER A 61 -2.55 22.33 -6.36
C SER A 61 -2.86 20.82 -6.38
N PRO A 62 -2.23 20.06 -7.30
CA PRO A 62 -2.24 18.61 -7.23
C PRO A 62 -1.75 18.20 -5.84
N ASP A 63 -2.45 17.26 -5.19
CA ASP A 63 -2.14 16.92 -3.80
C ASP A 63 -0.68 16.46 -3.64
N GLU A 64 0.07 17.22 -2.85
CA GLU A 64 1.41 16.87 -2.34
C GLU A 64 1.35 15.77 -1.27
N ILE A 65 0.15 15.33 -0.87
CA ILE A 65 -0.16 14.32 0.17
C ILE A 65 0.26 12.88 -0.24
N LYS A 66 1.00 12.74 -1.34
CA LYS A 66 1.32 11.45 -1.96
C LYS A 66 2.40 10.65 -1.23
N LEU A 67 3.45 11.31 -0.74
CA LEU A 67 4.57 10.58 -0.15
C LEU A 67 4.20 9.96 1.19
N TRP A 68 3.62 10.75 2.12
CA TRP A 68 3.24 10.26 3.45
C TRP A 68 2.21 9.13 3.35
N THR A 69 1.17 9.31 2.54
CA THR A 69 0.12 8.29 2.35
C THR A 69 0.69 7.02 1.71
N SER A 70 1.59 7.16 0.72
CA SER A 70 2.29 6.01 0.12
C SER A 70 3.19 5.30 1.13
N MET A 71 3.91 6.04 1.98
CA MET A 71 4.73 5.47 3.05
C MET A 71 3.88 4.71 4.06
N VAL A 72 2.77 5.30 4.52
CA VAL A 72 1.84 4.67 5.46
C VAL A 72 1.21 3.41 4.84
N ASN A 73 0.91 3.42 3.55
CA ASN A 73 0.34 2.25 2.86
C ASN A 73 1.37 1.14 2.57
N ALA A 74 2.64 1.48 2.38
CA ALA A 74 3.73 0.52 2.17
C ALA A 74 4.25 -0.10 3.48
N MET A 75 4.07 0.60 4.61
CA MET A 75 4.58 0.18 5.92
C MET A 75 4.11 -1.22 6.37
N PRO A 76 2.82 -1.58 6.27
CA PRO A 76 2.32 -2.86 6.78
C PRO A 76 3.00 -4.06 6.13
N LEU A 77 3.20 -4.01 4.81
CA LEU A 77 3.84 -5.09 4.06
C LEU A 77 5.36 -5.12 4.31
N THR A 78 5.98 -3.95 4.45
CA THR A 78 7.40 -3.84 4.80
C THR A 78 7.69 -4.45 6.17
N LEU A 79 6.84 -4.19 7.16
CA LEU A 79 6.91 -4.81 8.49
C LEU A 79 6.74 -6.33 8.42
N GLN A 80 5.81 -6.83 7.59
CA GLN A 80 5.61 -8.27 7.41
C GLN A 80 6.83 -8.95 6.77
N ILE A 81 7.41 -8.36 5.72
CA ILE A 81 8.62 -8.90 5.06
C ILE A 81 9.81 -8.84 6.02
N LEU A 82 10.00 -7.74 6.74
CA LEU A 82 11.05 -7.60 7.74
C LEU A 82 10.89 -8.62 8.88
N GLY A 83 9.66 -8.80 9.37
CA GLY A 83 9.32 -9.76 10.41
C GLY A 83 9.64 -11.19 9.99
N PHE A 84 9.19 -11.60 8.79
CA PHE A 84 9.52 -12.91 8.22
C PHE A 84 11.03 -13.09 8.06
N TRP A 85 11.75 -12.07 7.58
CA TRP A 85 13.19 -12.16 7.38
C TRP A 85 14.00 -12.33 8.67
N ILE A 86 13.60 -11.67 9.75
CA ILE A 86 14.24 -11.83 11.06
C ILE A 86 13.89 -13.19 11.67
N LEU A 87 12.64 -13.61 11.51
CA LEU A 87 12.11 -14.85 12.06
C LEU A 87 12.76 -16.08 11.41
N PHE A 88 12.97 -16.07 10.10
CA PHE A 88 13.46 -17.22 9.33
C PHE A 88 14.76 -17.84 9.87
N PRO A 89 15.89 -17.10 9.99
CA PRO A 89 17.13 -17.67 10.53
C PRO A 89 17.01 -17.99 12.02
N SER A 90 16.18 -17.25 12.76
CA SER A 90 15.96 -17.46 14.20
C SER A 90 15.24 -18.77 14.48
N ALA A 91 14.25 -19.11 13.64
CA ALA A 91 13.49 -20.35 13.72
C ALA A 91 14.35 -21.58 13.41
N LEU A 92 15.25 -21.49 12.41
CA LEU A 92 16.17 -22.58 12.08
C LEU A 92 17.17 -22.86 13.22
N ASN A 93 17.56 -21.82 13.96
CA ASN A 93 18.50 -21.93 15.08
C ASN A 93 17.83 -22.28 16.42
N LEU A 94 16.51 -22.52 16.47
CA LEU A 94 15.87 -23.08 17.67
C LEU A 94 16.45 -24.45 18.06
N LEU A 95 17.02 -25.18 17.09
CA LEU A 95 17.72 -26.46 17.26
C LEU A 95 19.05 -26.37 18.01
N SER A 96 19.62 -25.17 18.12
CA SER A 96 20.92 -24.96 18.76
C SER A 96 20.80 -23.76 19.67
N PRO A 97 20.59 -23.95 20.99
CA PRO A 97 20.50 -22.85 21.94
C PRO A 97 21.80 -22.05 21.91
N GLY A 98 21.78 -20.97 21.13
CA GLY A 98 22.96 -20.25 20.71
C GLY A 98 22.59 -18.88 20.19
N LYS A 99 23.62 -18.06 19.97
CA LYS A 99 23.45 -16.71 19.40
C LYS A 99 23.22 -16.85 17.90
N VAL A 100 22.15 -16.23 17.41
CA VAL A 100 21.89 -16.14 15.98
C VAL A 100 22.66 -14.94 15.46
N THR A 101 23.39 -15.20 14.39
CA THR A 101 24.17 -14.18 13.70
C THR A 101 23.31 -13.61 12.59
N VAL A 102 22.87 -12.37 12.74
CA VAL A 102 22.13 -11.64 11.72
C VAL A 102 23.07 -10.66 11.06
N GLN A 103 23.19 -10.73 9.73
CA GLN A 103 23.98 -9.76 8.99
C GLN A 103 23.11 -8.57 8.60
N TRP A 104 23.58 -7.36 8.87
CA TRP A 104 22.80 -6.13 8.69
C TRP A 104 22.42 -5.89 7.22
N PHE A 105 23.20 -6.38 6.25
CA PHE A 105 22.90 -6.20 4.84
C PHE A 105 21.64 -6.94 4.38
N TRP A 106 21.18 -7.97 5.11
CA TRP A 106 19.88 -8.60 4.82
C TRP A 106 18.70 -7.64 5.05
N LEU A 107 18.88 -6.60 5.88
CA LEU A 107 17.90 -5.54 6.07
C LEU A 107 17.72 -4.68 4.81
N LEU A 108 18.64 -4.74 3.84
CA LEU A 108 18.51 -4.02 2.57
C LEU A 108 17.36 -4.58 1.70
N ILE A 109 16.97 -5.85 1.86
CA ILE A 109 15.86 -6.44 1.09
C ILE A 109 14.53 -5.74 1.39
N PRO A 110 14.04 -5.68 2.66
CA PRO A 110 12.80 -4.97 2.97
C PRO A 110 12.90 -3.48 2.66
N VAL A 111 14.07 -2.85 2.82
CA VAL A 111 14.29 -1.43 2.43
C VAL A 111 14.15 -1.25 0.92
N THR A 112 14.74 -2.12 0.11
CA THR A 112 14.63 -2.06 -1.36
C THR A 112 13.18 -2.27 -1.78
N TYR A 113 12.46 -3.20 -1.14
CA TYR A 113 11.03 -3.40 -1.38
C TYR A 113 10.23 -2.15 -1.06
N PHE A 114 10.45 -1.55 0.12
CA PHE A 114 9.80 -0.31 0.54
C PHE A 114 10.03 0.81 -0.49
N VAL A 115 11.28 1.05 -0.88
CA VAL A 115 11.63 2.05 -1.91
C VAL A 115 10.96 1.74 -3.25
N ALA A 116 10.95 0.47 -3.68
CA ALA A 116 10.29 0.07 -4.92
C ALA A 116 8.78 0.32 -4.88
N THR A 117 8.11 0.09 -3.74
CA THR A 117 6.69 0.40 -3.58
C THR A 117 6.41 1.89 -3.63
N LEU A 118 7.26 2.73 -3.02
CA LEU A 118 7.15 4.19 -3.09
C LEU A 118 7.30 4.71 -4.52
N ILE A 119 8.26 4.18 -5.28
CA ILE A 119 8.49 4.55 -6.69
C ILE A 119 7.32 4.11 -7.59
N ASN A 120 6.62 3.03 -7.21
CA ASN A 120 5.50 2.49 -7.96
C ASN A 120 4.13 3.10 -7.62
N GLY A 121 4.00 3.77 -6.46
CA GLY A 121 2.74 4.29 -5.94
C GLY A 121 2.01 5.28 -6.86
N ASP A 122 2.73 6.12 -7.63
CA ASP A 122 2.07 7.32 -8.20
C ASP A 122 2.40 7.73 -9.64
N TYR A 123 3.30 7.04 -10.37
CA TYR A 123 3.90 7.70 -11.54
C TYR A 123 3.29 7.42 -12.93
N PHE A 124 2.40 6.44 -13.14
CA PHE A 124 1.94 6.14 -14.51
C PHE A 124 0.44 5.82 -14.64
N LYS A 125 -0.34 6.88 -14.86
CA LYS A 125 -1.74 6.82 -15.36
C LYS A 125 -1.84 6.54 -16.89
N GLN A 126 -0.74 6.53 -17.63
CA GLN A 126 -0.77 6.22 -19.07
C GLN A 126 -0.84 4.71 -19.34
N LYS A 127 -2.03 4.20 -19.66
CA LYS A 127 -2.34 2.78 -19.94
C LYS A 127 -1.41 2.11 -20.97
N ARG A 128 -0.93 2.85 -21.98
CA ARG A 128 -0.28 2.28 -23.17
C ARG A 128 1.17 1.80 -22.98
N LEU A 129 1.90 2.31 -21.97
CA LEU A 129 3.29 1.90 -21.68
C LEU A 129 3.42 1.09 -20.38
N ARG A 130 2.28 0.66 -19.80
CA ARG A 130 2.23 0.08 -18.45
C ARG A 130 2.91 -1.28 -18.36
N VAL A 131 2.69 -2.16 -19.34
CA VAL A 131 3.18 -3.55 -19.28
C VAL A 131 4.70 -3.61 -19.39
N ALA A 132 5.29 -2.96 -20.41
CA ALA A 132 6.74 -2.94 -20.59
C ALA A 132 7.48 -2.32 -19.39
N LYS A 133 6.95 -1.21 -18.83
CA LYS A 133 7.55 -0.57 -17.65
C LYS A 133 7.44 -1.41 -16.38
N ILE A 134 6.36 -2.18 -16.21
CA ILE A 134 6.23 -3.12 -15.08
C ILE A 134 7.32 -4.21 -15.17
N TRP A 135 7.50 -4.82 -16.33
CA TRP A 135 8.52 -5.86 -16.50
C TRP A 135 9.94 -5.34 -16.31
N ILE A 136 10.25 -4.15 -16.83
CA ILE A 136 11.57 -3.53 -16.62
C ILE A 136 11.82 -3.26 -15.14
N LYS A 137 10.83 -2.73 -14.41
CA LYS A 137 10.96 -2.47 -12.97
C LYS A 137 11.05 -3.76 -12.16
N ALA A 138 10.27 -4.78 -12.51
CA ALA A 138 10.35 -6.09 -11.88
C ALA A 138 11.74 -6.72 -12.11
N ALA A 139 12.26 -6.66 -13.34
CA ALA A 139 13.60 -7.14 -13.67
C ALA A 139 14.67 -6.36 -12.89
N ALA A 140 14.58 -5.03 -12.85
CA ALA A 140 15.51 -4.21 -12.06
C ALA A 140 15.45 -4.55 -10.56
N PHE A 141 14.26 -4.76 -10.01
CA PHE A 141 14.09 -5.19 -8.62
C PHE A 141 14.75 -6.55 -8.36
N VAL A 142 14.50 -7.54 -9.23
CA VAL A 142 15.14 -8.86 -9.13
C VAL A 142 16.66 -8.76 -9.21
N VAL A 143 17.19 -7.95 -10.13
CA VAL A 143 18.64 -7.72 -10.26
C VAL A 143 19.23 -7.10 -8.98
N ILE A 144 18.55 -6.12 -8.37
CA ILE A 144 18.99 -5.52 -7.12
C ILE A 144 18.97 -6.56 -5.98
N ILE A 145 17.92 -7.36 -5.87
CA ILE A 145 17.82 -8.42 -4.86
C ILE A 145 18.94 -9.44 -5.04
N VAL A 146 19.20 -9.90 -6.27
CA VAL A 146 20.29 -10.83 -6.58
C VAL A 146 21.64 -10.21 -6.23
N ALA A 147 21.87 -8.94 -6.56
CA ALA A 147 23.09 -8.24 -6.20
C ALA A 147 23.29 -8.16 -4.67
N ILE A 148 22.23 -7.84 -3.91
CA ILE A 148 22.27 -7.83 -2.44
C ILE A 148 22.63 -9.22 -1.90
N ILE A 149 22.05 -10.29 -2.46
CA ILE A 149 22.34 -11.67 -2.04
C ILE A 149 23.81 -12.03 -2.34
N VAL A 150 24.31 -11.71 -3.53
CA VAL A 150 25.69 -12.04 -3.95
C VAL A 150 26.71 -11.25 -3.13
N ILE A 151 26.53 -9.94 -3.00
CA ILE A 151 27.40 -9.09 -2.18
C ILE A 151 27.33 -9.52 -0.72
N GLY A 152 26.13 -9.80 -0.23
CA GLY A 152 25.91 -10.32 1.12
C GLY A 152 26.65 -11.63 1.38
N ALA A 153 26.59 -12.58 0.45
CA ALA A 153 27.33 -13.83 0.55
C ALA A 153 28.85 -13.62 0.60
N GLN A 154 29.39 -12.60 -0.08
CA GLN A 154 30.81 -12.25 0.04
C GLN A 154 31.14 -11.59 1.38
N LEU A 155 30.32 -10.62 1.80
CA LEU A 155 30.48 -9.92 3.08
C LEU A 155 30.28 -10.83 4.29
N SER A 156 29.52 -11.91 4.14
CA SER A 156 29.28 -12.89 5.19
C SER A 156 30.54 -13.56 5.74
N GLN A 157 31.64 -13.49 4.99
CA GLN A 157 32.95 -13.99 5.40
C GLN A 157 33.66 -13.06 6.40
N ASP A 158 33.25 -11.79 6.52
CA ASP A 158 33.79 -10.85 7.50
C ASP A 158 33.01 -10.93 8.83
N PRO A 159 33.65 -11.34 9.95
CA PRO A 159 33.00 -11.38 11.27
C PRO A 159 32.41 -10.04 11.73
N ARG A 160 32.91 -8.91 11.21
CA ARG A 160 32.47 -7.56 11.59
C ARG A 160 31.10 -7.20 11.04
N SER A 161 30.62 -7.89 10.01
CA SER A 161 29.31 -7.59 9.40
C SER A 161 28.14 -8.20 10.16
N SER A 162 28.38 -8.72 11.36
CA SER A 162 27.53 -9.68 12.02
C SER A 162 27.08 -9.16 13.39
N ILE A 163 25.76 -9.15 13.61
CA ILE A 163 25.15 -8.78 14.89
C ILE A 163 24.66 -10.08 15.54
N GLN A 164 25.15 -10.36 16.74
CA GLN A 164 24.73 -11.53 17.50
C GLN A 164 23.62 -11.16 18.47
N ALA A 165 22.51 -11.88 18.42
CA ALA A 165 21.42 -11.73 19.38
C ALA A 165 20.85 -13.10 19.78
N PRO A 166 20.20 -13.22 20.95
CA PRO A 166 19.50 -14.44 21.34
C PRO A 166 18.41 -14.80 20.33
N ALA A 167 18.35 -16.08 19.93
CA ALA A 167 17.38 -16.58 18.96
C ALA A 167 15.93 -16.27 19.36
N SER A 168 15.61 -16.42 20.65
CA SER A 168 14.27 -16.16 21.20
C SER A 168 13.85 -14.70 21.06
N LEU A 169 14.78 -13.76 21.26
CA LEU A 169 14.50 -12.33 21.13
C LEU A 169 14.22 -11.96 19.67
N LEU A 170 15.03 -12.45 18.74
CA LEU A 170 14.82 -12.21 17.31
C LEU A 170 13.54 -12.89 16.79
N LEU A 171 13.23 -14.09 17.28
CA LEU A 171 12.00 -14.79 16.93
C LEU A 171 10.76 -14.01 17.42
N ALA A 172 10.79 -13.54 18.68
CA ALA A 172 9.72 -12.70 19.24
C ALA A 172 9.58 -11.38 18.46
N LEU A 173 10.69 -10.74 18.10
CA LEU A 173 10.70 -9.51 17.31
C LEU A 173 10.13 -9.73 15.90
N GLY A 174 10.56 -10.80 15.22
CA GLY A 174 10.07 -11.12 13.88
C GLY A 174 8.57 -11.40 13.86
N LEU A 175 8.06 -12.15 14.84
CA LEU A 175 6.62 -12.38 15.04
C LEU A 175 5.87 -11.08 15.34
N ALA A 176 6.39 -10.26 16.26
CA ALA A 176 5.77 -8.99 16.63
C ALA A 176 5.66 -8.04 15.43
N LEU A 177 6.70 -7.93 14.60
CA LEU A 177 6.69 -7.11 13.38
C LEU A 177 5.70 -7.64 12.34
N GLY A 178 5.66 -8.96 12.13
CA GLY A 178 4.69 -9.59 11.24
C GLY A 178 3.25 -9.31 11.66
N LEU A 179 2.95 -9.52 12.95
CA LEU A 179 1.62 -9.26 13.52
C LEU A 179 1.26 -7.77 13.47
N ALA A 180 2.19 -6.88 13.86
CA ALA A 180 1.97 -5.45 13.80
C ALA A 180 1.67 -4.99 12.36
N GLY A 181 2.41 -5.51 11.38
CA GLY A 181 2.15 -5.26 9.97
C GLY A 181 0.78 -5.78 9.50
N SER A 182 0.39 -7.00 9.89
CA SER A 182 -0.93 -7.55 9.52
C SER A 182 -2.10 -6.81 10.18
N VAL A 183 -1.95 -6.39 11.44
CA VAL A 183 -2.95 -5.61 12.18
C VAL A 183 -3.05 -4.20 11.60
N TRP A 184 -1.93 -3.52 11.34
CA TRP A 184 -1.92 -2.23 10.67
C TRP A 184 -2.64 -2.30 9.33
N ALA A 185 -2.37 -3.33 8.53
CA ALA A 185 -3.03 -3.52 7.24
C ALA A 185 -4.57 -3.62 7.33
N GLN A 186 -5.14 -3.95 8.49
CA GLN A 186 -6.59 -3.94 8.71
C GLN A 186 -7.14 -2.53 8.94
N PHE A 187 -6.39 -1.65 9.63
CA PHE A 187 -6.83 -0.28 9.89
C PHE A 187 -6.91 0.57 8.62
N GLY A 188 -6.16 0.21 7.58
CA GLY A 188 -6.24 0.86 6.26
C GLY A 188 -7.40 0.40 5.38
N LEU A 189 -8.20 -0.59 5.81
CA LEU A 189 -9.37 -1.03 5.05
C LEU A 189 -10.52 -0.05 5.28
N ALA A 190 -10.92 0.63 4.20
CA ALA A 190 -12.11 1.47 4.24
C ALA A 190 -13.36 0.64 4.61
N PRO A 191 -14.29 1.18 5.41
CA PRO A 191 -15.60 0.60 5.58
C PRO A 191 -16.26 0.34 4.21
N ILE A 192 -17.08 -0.70 4.11
CA ILE A 192 -17.92 -0.89 2.91
C ILE A 192 -18.95 0.24 2.92
N GLU A 193 -18.66 1.31 2.18
CA GLU A 193 -19.63 2.35 1.86
C GLU A 193 -20.24 2.02 0.51
N PRO A 194 -21.44 1.42 0.48
CA PRO A 194 -22.02 0.97 -0.77
C PRO A 194 -22.40 2.16 -1.64
N VAL A 195 -21.68 2.34 -2.74
CA VAL A 195 -22.08 3.24 -3.83
C VAL A 195 -22.90 2.40 -4.81
N TYR A 196 -24.22 2.51 -4.70
CA TYR A 196 -25.13 1.77 -5.58
C TYR A 196 -25.10 2.39 -6.99
N SER A 197 -24.68 1.59 -7.97
CA SER A 197 -25.00 1.87 -9.37
C SER A 197 -26.51 1.69 -9.57
N PRO A 198 -27.18 2.53 -10.38
CA PRO A 198 -28.61 2.36 -10.69
C PRO A 198 -28.96 0.98 -11.28
N HIS A 199 -27.96 0.26 -11.78
CA HIS A 199 -28.11 -1.04 -12.45
C HIS A 199 -27.75 -2.25 -11.58
N ASP A 200 -27.07 -2.05 -10.44
CA ASP A 200 -26.62 -3.16 -9.59
C ASP A 200 -27.66 -3.44 -8.51
N THR A 201 -28.06 -4.71 -8.37
CA THR A 201 -28.88 -5.07 -7.23
C THR A 201 -28.05 -4.99 -5.94
N PRO A 202 -28.63 -4.55 -4.80
CA PRO A 202 -27.89 -4.45 -3.55
C PRO A 202 -27.18 -5.75 -3.14
N LYS A 203 -27.75 -6.90 -3.51
CA LYS A 203 -27.21 -8.23 -3.20
C LYS A 203 -25.95 -8.55 -4.02
N GLU A 204 -25.93 -8.26 -5.31
CA GLU A 204 -24.78 -8.52 -6.19
C GLU A 204 -23.60 -7.61 -5.87
N TYR A 205 -23.87 -6.34 -5.55
CA TYR A 205 -22.84 -5.41 -5.10
C TYR A 205 -22.18 -5.89 -3.80
N LEU A 206 -23.00 -6.26 -2.79
CA LEU A 206 -22.49 -6.69 -1.50
C LEU A 206 -21.66 -7.97 -1.62
N THR A 207 -22.07 -8.96 -2.42
CA THR A 207 -21.29 -10.20 -2.58
C THR A 207 -19.95 -9.95 -3.28
N ALA A 208 -19.92 -9.12 -4.33
CA ALA A 208 -18.70 -8.76 -5.03
C ALA A 208 -17.73 -7.98 -4.13
N GLU A 209 -18.23 -7.00 -3.37
CA GLU A 209 -17.39 -6.18 -2.51
C GLU A 209 -16.90 -6.94 -1.27
N LEU A 210 -17.75 -7.77 -0.66
CA LEU A 210 -17.34 -8.72 0.38
C LEU A 210 -16.26 -9.67 -0.13
N GLY A 211 -16.37 -10.16 -1.37
CA GLY A 211 -15.36 -11.00 -1.99
C GLY A 211 -13.99 -10.31 -2.10
N LYS A 212 -13.96 -9.05 -2.58
CA LYS A 212 -12.71 -8.26 -2.66
C LYS A 212 -12.13 -7.96 -1.28
N GLN A 213 -12.97 -7.63 -0.30
CA GLN A 213 -12.53 -7.40 1.06
C GLN A 213 -11.93 -8.66 1.68
N TRP A 214 -12.59 -9.81 1.49
CA TRP A 214 -12.06 -11.10 1.94
C TRP A 214 -10.73 -11.43 1.29
N GLN A 215 -10.61 -11.25 -0.03
CA GLN A 215 -9.34 -11.46 -0.73
C GLN A 215 -8.24 -10.53 -0.20
N THR A 216 -8.56 -9.27 0.08
CA THR A 216 -7.62 -8.29 0.63
C THR A 216 -7.20 -8.67 2.04
N ARG A 217 -8.14 -9.09 2.90
CA ARG A 217 -7.83 -9.58 4.25
C ARG A 217 -6.95 -10.81 4.19
N LEU A 218 -7.29 -11.81 3.38
CA LEU A 218 -6.47 -13.02 3.19
C LEU A 218 -5.06 -12.67 2.72
N ARG A 219 -4.92 -11.76 1.76
CA ARG A 219 -3.61 -11.27 1.30
C ARG A 219 -2.82 -10.59 2.43
N ASN A 220 -3.46 -9.75 3.24
CA ASN A 220 -2.82 -9.02 4.34
C ASN A 220 -2.38 -9.93 5.50
N TRP A 221 -2.98 -11.11 5.63
CA TRP A 221 -2.59 -12.15 6.60
C TRP A 221 -1.66 -13.21 6.01
N GLY A 222 -1.50 -13.26 4.68
CA GLY A 222 -0.79 -14.33 3.99
C GLY A 222 0.65 -14.52 4.47
N PHE A 223 1.43 -13.44 4.64
CA PHE A 223 2.82 -13.53 5.12
C PHE A 223 2.91 -14.00 6.58
N THR A 224 2.03 -13.49 7.45
CA THR A 224 1.99 -13.90 8.86
C THR A 224 1.56 -15.37 8.99
N ALA A 225 0.55 -15.80 8.23
CA ALA A 225 0.14 -17.19 8.19
C ALA A 225 1.28 -18.10 7.67
N ALA A 226 1.97 -17.70 6.60
CA ALA A 226 3.13 -18.43 6.08
C ALA A 226 4.27 -18.51 7.12
N SER A 227 4.50 -17.44 7.88
CA SER A 227 5.49 -17.42 8.98
C SER A 227 5.14 -18.41 10.08
N LEU A 228 3.87 -18.48 10.48
CA LEU A 228 3.40 -19.42 11.50
C LEU A 228 3.46 -20.88 11.02
N ILE A 229 3.08 -21.13 9.77
CA ILE A 229 3.20 -22.47 9.15
C ILE A 229 4.68 -22.90 9.12
N PHE A 230 5.57 -21.99 8.73
CA PHE A 230 7.01 -22.26 8.72
C PHE A 230 7.53 -22.60 10.12
N LEU A 231 7.14 -21.83 11.16
CA LEU A 231 7.47 -22.15 12.55
C LEU A 231 6.94 -23.52 12.99
N ALA A 232 5.71 -23.86 12.63
CA ALA A 232 5.12 -25.16 12.97
C ALA A 232 5.89 -26.31 12.31
N ILE A 233 6.29 -26.15 11.05
CA ILE A 233 7.13 -27.12 10.34
C ILE A 233 8.47 -27.27 11.07
N CYS A 234 9.16 -26.17 11.39
CA CYS A 234 10.41 -26.21 12.14
C CYS A 234 10.24 -26.92 13.49
N ALA A 235 9.15 -26.66 14.22
CA ALA A 235 8.86 -27.28 15.51
C ALA A 235 8.61 -28.81 15.40
N VAL A 236 7.95 -29.25 14.33
CA VAL A 236 7.72 -30.69 14.07
C VAL A 236 9.04 -31.40 13.74
N PHE A 237 9.91 -30.77 12.94
CA PHE A 237 11.25 -31.32 12.68
C PHE A 237 12.10 -31.35 13.95
N LEU A 238 12.03 -30.31 14.77
CA LEU A 238 12.65 -30.23 16.09
C LEU A 238 12.26 -31.36 17.03
N TRP A 239 10.98 -31.76 17.03
CA TRP A 239 10.51 -32.81 17.94
C TRP A 239 10.95 -34.23 17.53
N ARG A 240 11.39 -34.40 16.29
CA ARG A 240 11.75 -35.71 15.74
C ARG A 240 13.21 -36.10 15.99
N TYR A 241 14.06 -35.14 16.35
CA TYR A 241 15.48 -35.33 16.65
C TYR A 241 15.76 -35.08 18.14
#